data_AF-A0A524CZG6-F1
#
_entry.id   AF-A0A524CZG6-F1
#
_cell.length_a   1.000
_cell.length_b   1.000
_cell.length_c   1.000
_cell.angle_alpha   90.00
_cell.angle_beta   90.00
_cell.angle_gamma   90.00
#
_symmetry.space_group_name_H-M   'P 1'
#
loop_
_entity.id
_entity.type
_entity.pdbx_description
1 polymer ?
#
loop_
_entity_poly.entity_id
_entity_poly.type
_entity_poly.pdbx_seq_one_letter_code
_entity_poly.pdbx_strand_id
1 'polypeptide(L)'
;GIIVSIALGFSIMMLNSVVAYFVNLLVNYLIGFLYFFLLEYFTEGKTIGKAIFKLRTVEEDTFETPPPGSYALNNITKANLIFLLIDLLIGLVTQDGQQKNQYRYFQTLSKTVVIKE
;
A
#
# COMPACT_ATOMS: atom_id res chain seq x y z
N GLY A 1 -9.37 -41.60 27.15
CA GLY A 1 -9.58 -40.33 26.44
C GLY A 1 -9.05 -39.14 27.23
N ILE A 2 -7.72 -39.02 27.35
CA ILE A 2 -7.04 -37.85 27.96
C ILE A 2 -6.08 -37.24 26.92
N ILE A 3 -5.32 -38.10 26.23
CA ILE A 3 -4.43 -37.71 25.11
C ILE A 3 -5.20 -36.96 24.02
N VAL A 4 -6.40 -37.43 23.64
CA VAL A 4 -7.25 -36.78 22.63
C VAL A 4 -7.68 -35.38 23.07
N SER A 5 -8.06 -35.21 24.35
CA SER A 5 -8.49 -33.92 24.90
C SER A 5 -7.33 -32.92 24.98
N ILE A 6 -6.13 -33.38 25.35
CA ILE A 6 -4.91 -32.55 25.35
C ILE A 6 -4.54 -32.12 23.92
N ALA A 7 -4.58 -33.05 22.96
CA ALA A 7 -4.30 -32.74 21.56
C ALA A 7 -5.29 -31.71 20.99
N LEU A 8 -6.60 -31.87 21.26
CA LEU A 8 -7.63 -30.91 20.88
C LEU A 8 -7.41 -29.53 21.50
N GLY A 9 -7.11 -29.47 22.80
CA GLY A 9 -6.82 -28.21 23.48
C GLY A 9 -5.61 -27.48 22.87
N PHE A 10 -4.55 -28.22 22.54
CA PHE A 10 -3.37 -27.67 21.87
C PHE A 10 -3.69 -27.17 20.45
N SER A 11 -4.45 -27.94 19.66
CA SER A 11 -4.87 -27.53 18.32
C SER A 11 -5.71 -26.25 18.33
N ILE A 12 -6.63 -26.09 19.27
CA ILE A 12 -7.45 -24.87 19.42
C ILE A 12 -6.56 -23.68 19.80
N MET A 13 -5.61 -23.86 20.72
CA MET A 13 -4.67 -22.79 21.12
C MET A 13 -3.80 -22.33 19.94
N MET A 14 -3.32 -23.27 19.12
CA MET A 14 -2.57 -22.96 17.90
C MET A 14 -3.43 -22.21 16.88
N LEU A 15 -4.67 -22.64 16.66
CA LEU A 15 -5.60 -21.97 15.76
C LEU A 15 -5.88 -20.53 16.20
N ASN A 16 -6.15 -20.31 17.50
CA ASN A 16 -6.37 -18.97 18.05
C ASN A 16 -5.15 -18.07 17.86
N SER A 17 -3.94 -18.59 18.07
CA SER A 17 -2.69 -17.84 17.87
C SER A 17 -2.51 -17.43 16.41
N VAL A 18 -2.80 -18.34 15.47
CA VAL A 18 -2.74 -18.05 14.03
C VAL A 18 -3.78 -16.99 13.63
N VAL A 19 -5.02 -17.12 14.09
CA VAL A 19 -6.08 -16.13 13.82
C VAL A 19 -5.69 -14.76 14.38
N ALA A 20 -5.21 -14.70 15.62
CA ALA A 20 -4.77 -13.45 16.24
C ALA A 20 -3.63 -12.77 15.46
N TYR A 21 -2.68 -13.55 14.94
CA TYR A 21 -1.60 -13.05 14.09
C TYR A 21 -2.13 -12.41 12.80
N PHE A 22 -3.05 -13.08 12.09
CA PHE A 22 -3.65 -12.53 10.86
C PHE A 22 -4.48 -11.29 11.12
N VAL A 23 -5.25 -11.26 12.22
CA VAL A 23 -6.00 -10.07 12.64
C VAL A 23 -5.05 -8.91 12.91
N ASN A 24 -3.96 -9.14 13.65
CA ASN A 24 -2.96 -8.11 13.91
C ASN A 24 -2.32 -7.58 12.62
N LEU A 25 -1.99 -8.47 11.69
CA LEU A 25 -1.44 -8.11 10.38
C LEU A 25 -2.41 -7.24 9.57
N LEU A 26 -3.69 -7.61 9.54
CA LEU A 26 -4.74 -6.84 8.87
C LEU A 26 -4.92 -5.45 9.50
N VAL A 27 -4.98 -5.37 10.82
CA VAL A 27 -5.14 -4.10 11.56
C VAL A 27 -3.94 -3.18 11.30
N ASN A 28 -2.72 -3.68 11.41
CA ASN A 28 -1.51 -2.90 11.13
C ASN A 28 -1.48 -2.40 9.68
N TYR A 29 -1.86 -3.25 8.73
CA TYR A 29 -1.98 -2.86 7.33
C TYR A 29 -3.02 -1.73 7.14
N LEU A 30 -4.21 -1.85 7.73
CA LEU A 30 -5.25 -0.84 7.62
C LEU A 30 -4.82 0.51 8.22
N ILE A 31 -4.16 0.49 9.37
CA ILE A 31 -3.61 1.70 10.00
C ILE A 31 -2.55 2.34 9.11
N GLY A 32 -1.60 1.55 8.59
CA GLY A 32 -0.56 2.05 7.67
C GLY A 32 -1.14 2.60 6.38
N PHE A 33 -2.12 1.92 5.80
CA PHE A 33 -2.84 2.36 4.61
C PHE A 33 -3.54 3.70 4.86
N LEU A 34 -4.32 3.81 5.94
CA LEU A 34 -5.00 5.05 6.30
C LEU A 34 -4.01 6.17 6.56
N TYR A 35 -2.89 5.89 7.23
CA TYR A 35 -1.84 6.89 7.47
C TYR A 35 -1.31 7.48 6.16
N PHE A 36 -0.88 6.65 5.21
CA PHE A 36 -0.34 7.15 3.94
C PHE A 36 -1.42 7.80 3.07
N PHE A 37 -2.62 7.21 3.03
CA PHE A 37 -3.74 7.74 2.28
C PHE A 37 -4.15 9.13 2.76
N LEU A 38 -4.40 9.28 4.07
CA LEU A 38 -4.81 10.57 4.65
C LEU A 38 -3.69 11.59 4.55
N LEU A 39 -2.44 11.19 4.79
CA LEU A 39 -1.29 12.10 4.67
C LEU A 39 -1.17 12.64 3.24
N GLU A 40 -1.21 11.78 2.22
CA GLU A 40 -1.16 12.24 0.82
C GLU A 40 -2.38 13.08 0.47
N TYR A 41 -3.58 12.71 0.94
CA TYR A 41 -4.80 13.45 0.66
C TYR A 41 -4.77 14.88 1.24
N PHE A 42 -4.42 15.03 2.52
CA PHE A 42 -4.42 16.34 3.19
C PHE A 42 -3.23 17.22 2.82
N THR A 43 -2.18 16.67 2.22
CA THR A 43 -0.99 17.44 1.80
C THR A 43 -0.85 17.53 0.28
N GLU A 44 -1.95 17.34 -0.45
CA GLU A 44 -2.02 17.51 -1.91
C GLU A 44 -0.99 16.65 -2.64
N GLY A 45 -0.85 15.38 -2.22
CA GLY A 45 0.00 14.38 -2.83
C GLY A 45 1.42 14.32 -2.32
N LYS A 46 1.69 14.93 -1.16
CA LYS A 46 2.99 14.85 -0.48
C LYS A 46 2.97 13.76 0.59
N THR A 47 4.12 13.14 0.80
CA THR A 47 4.42 12.37 2.01
C THR A 47 5.65 13.01 2.64
N ILE A 48 5.98 12.68 3.88
CA ILE A 48 7.19 13.20 4.53
C ILE A 48 8.42 13.00 3.63
N GLY A 49 8.60 11.79 3.08
CA GLY A 49 9.70 11.49 2.15
C GLY A 49 9.63 12.35 0.89
N LYS A 50 8.47 12.46 0.25
CA LYS A 50 8.31 13.27 -0.96
C LYS A 50 8.55 14.76 -0.70
N ALA A 51 8.06 15.29 0.42
CA ALA A 51 8.25 16.68 0.82
C ALA A 51 9.74 17.02 0.99
N ILE A 52 10.53 16.12 1.61
CA ILE A 52 11.98 16.28 1.74
C ILE A 52 12.65 16.39 0.36
N PHE A 53 12.22 15.60 -0.62
CA PHE A 53 12.79 15.60 -1.97
C PHE A 53 12.13 16.61 -2.93
N LYS A 54 11.22 17.47 -2.45
CA LYS A 54 10.39 18.36 -3.28
C LYS A 54 9.66 17.61 -4.39
N LEU A 55 9.05 16.49 -4.03
CA LEU A 55 8.22 15.68 -4.92
C LEU A 55 6.76 15.82 -4.51
N ARG A 56 5.85 15.75 -5.48
CA ARG A 56 4.41 15.63 -5.24
C ARG A 56 3.76 14.65 -6.21
N THR A 57 2.69 13.99 -5.77
CA THR A 57 1.86 13.14 -6.62
C THR A 57 0.74 13.95 -7.22
N VAL A 58 0.65 13.92 -8.55
CA VAL A 58 -0.37 14.61 -9.34
C VAL A 58 -1.04 13.64 -10.30
N GLU A 59 -2.18 14.04 -10.83
CA GLU A 59 -2.84 13.31 -11.91
C GLU A 59 -2.00 13.40 -13.19
N GLU A 60 -1.95 12.30 -13.96
CA GLU A 60 -1.11 12.16 -15.15
C GLU A 60 -1.49 13.15 -16.25
N ASP A 61 -2.78 13.36 -16.47
CA ASP A 61 -3.29 14.16 -17.59
C ASP A 61 -3.29 15.67 -17.29
N THR A 62 -3.60 16.05 -16.05
CA THR A 62 -3.83 17.45 -15.65
C THR A 62 -2.67 18.06 -14.86
N PHE A 63 -1.81 17.23 -14.25
CA PHE A 63 -0.80 17.65 -13.26
C PHE A 63 -1.37 18.40 -12.03
N GLU A 64 -2.68 18.29 -11.81
CA GLU A 64 -3.40 18.84 -10.66
C GLU A 64 -3.54 17.81 -9.53
N THR A 65 -4.15 18.23 -8.42
CA THR A 65 -4.41 17.41 -7.23
C THR A 65 -5.33 16.24 -7.59
N PRO A 66 -4.89 14.97 -7.42
CA PRO A 66 -5.69 13.80 -7.70
C PRO A 66 -6.98 13.72 -6.87
N PRO A 67 -8.03 13.08 -7.38
CA PRO A 67 -9.21 12.78 -6.58
C PRO A 67 -8.88 11.77 -5.46
N PRO A 68 -9.71 11.70 -4.39
CA PRO A 68 -9.50 10.78 -3.28
C PRO A 68 -9.32 9.32 -3.71
N GLY A 69 -10.07 8.86 -4.73
CA GLY A 69 -9.96 7.50 -5.24
C GLY A 69 -8.56 7.17 -5.78
N SER A 70 -7.90 8.13 -6.43
CA SER A 70 -6.54 7.95 -6.96
C SER A 70 -5.50 7.84 -5.84
N TYR A 71 -5.65 8.62 -4.76
CA TYR A 71 -4.80 8.45 -3.58
C TYR A 71 -5.00 7.09 -2.92
N ALA A 72 -6.24 6.62 -2.81
CA ALA A 72 -6.52 5.30 -2.24
C ALA A 72 -5.79 4.22 -3.05
N LEU A 73 -6.00 4.18 -4.36
CA LEU A 73 -5.37 3.21 -5.26
C LEU A 73 -3.83 3.26 -5.19
N ASN A 74 -3.24 4.45 -5.25
CA ASN A 74 -1.78 4.65 -5.20
C ASN A 74 -1.13 4.18 -3.88
N ASN A 75 -1.91 4.11 -2.79
CA ASN A 75 -1.44 3.77 -1.45
C ASN A 75 -1.75 2.34 -1.01
N ILE A 76 -2.56 1.57 -1.76
CA ILE A 76 -2.92 0.16 -1.43
C ILE A 76 -1.67 -0.65 -1.08
N THR A 77 -0.65 -0.56 -1.92
CA THR A 77 0.57 -1.35 -1.78
C THR A 77 1.62 -0.70 -0.88
N LYS A 78 1.51 0.61 -0.58
CA LYS A 78 2.51 1.33 0.23
C LYS A 78 2.47 0.98 1.70
N ALA A 79 1.33 0.53 2.20
CA ALA A 79 1.16 0.18 3.61
C ALA A 79 2.01 -1.03 4.05
N ASN A 80 2.49 -1.84 3.09
CA ASN A 80 3.29 -3.02 3.36
C ASN A 80 4.48 -3.07 2.40
N LEU A 81 5.70 -3.19 2.95
CA LEU A 81 6.93 -3.22 2.17
C LEU A 81 6.95 -4.33 1.11
N ILE A 82 6.42 -5.51 1.43
CA ILE A 82 6.39 -6.65 0.50
C ILE A 82 5.46 -6.33 -0.67
N PHE A 83 4.27 -5.79 -0.40
CA PHE A 83 3.33 -5.40 -1.45
C PHE A 83 3.86 -4.25 -2.30
N LEU A 84 4.59 -3.30 -1.71
CA LEU A 84 5.25 -2.23 -2.43
C LEU A 84 6.31 -2.77 -3.42
N LEU A 85 7.10 -3.76 -2.99
CA LEU A 85 8.11 -4.38 -3.86
C LEU A 85 7.47 -5.17 -4.99
N ILE A 86 6.40 -5.91 -4.71
CA ILE A 86 5.64 -6.65 -5.74
C ILE A 86 5.05 -5.67 -6.75
N ASP A 87 4.43 -4.60 -6.29
CA ASP A 87 3.86 -3.54 -7.13
C ASP A 87 4.90 -2.87 -8.04
N LEU A 88 6.10 -2.63 -7.50
CA LEU A 88 7.24 -2.12 -8.27
C LEU A 88 7.69 -3.14 -9.32
N LEU A 89 7.86 -4.42 -8.95
CA LEU A 89 8.28 -5.45 -9.89
C LEU A 89 7.28 -5.65 -11.03
N ILE A 90 5.97 -5.67 -10.72
CA ILE A 90 4.92 -5.75 -11.73
C ILE A 90 4.97 -4.51 -12.62
N GLY A 91 5.09 -3.31 -12.06
CA GLY A 91 5.24 -2.07 -12.83
C GLY A 91 6.42 -2.13 -13.79
N LEU A 92 7.60 -2.59 -13.34
CA LEU A 92 8.80 -2.71 -14.16
C LEU A 92 8.66 -3.72 -15.31
N VAL A 93 7.87 -4.79 -15.13
CA VAL A 93 7.66 -5.81 -16.17
C VAL A 93 6.53 -5.42 -17.13
N THR A 94 5.53 -4.67 -16.67
CA THR A 94 4.31 -4.35 -17.44
C THR A 94 4.36 -3.01 -18.17
N GLN A 95 5.30 -2.12 -17.84
CA GLN A 95 5.42 -0.85 -18.53
C GLN A 95 6.22 -0.93 -19.83
N ASP A 96 5.50 -0.85 -20.95
CA ASP A 96 6.07 -0.68 -22.29
C ASP A 96 6.58 0.76 -22.50
N GLY A 97 7.69 1.15 -21.86
CA GLY A 97 8.57 2.28 -22.21
C GLY A 97 7.99 3.70 -22.40
N GLN A 98 6.67 3.90 -22.34
CA GLN A 98 5.95 5.10 -22.77
C GLN A 98 5.53 5.97 -21.58
N GLN A 99 5.36 5.40 -20.38
CA GLN A 99 4.94 6.12 -19.17
C GLN A 99 6.16 6.70 -18.43
N LYS A 100 6.57 7.92 -18.82
CA LYS A 100 7.57 8.69 -18.06
C LYS A 100 7.04 8.94 -16.64
N ASN A 101 7.82 8.55 -15.63
CA ASN A 101 7.63 8.88 -14.20
C ASN A 101 6.52 8.12 -13.44
N GLN A 102 5.99 7.03 -14.00
CA GLN A 102 5.25 6.03 -13.25
C GLN A 102 6.15 4.80 -13.13
N TYR A 103 6.34 4.26 -11.92
CA TYR A 103 7.23 3.10 -11.73
C TYR A 103 6.51 1.90 -11.12
N ARG A 104 5.29 2.11 -10.63
CA ARG A 104 4.50 1.13 -9.90
C ARG A 104 3.19 0.87 -10.62
N TYR A 105 2.74 -0.38 -10.61
CA TYR A 105 1.49 -0.77 -11.25
C TYR A 105 0.27 -0.01 -10.69
N PHE A 106 0.19 0.17 -9.37
CA PHE A 106 -0.90 0.94 -8.76
C PHE A 106 -0.80 2.46 -9.01
N GLN A 107 0.37 3.00 -9.38
CA GLN A 107 0.46 4.39 -9.87
C GLN A 107 -0.22 4.53 -11.22
N THR A 108 0.08 3.60 -12.13
CA THR A 108 -0.55 3.53 -13.46
C THR A 108 -2.05 3.34 -13.35
N LEU A 109 -2.52 2.40 -12.51
CA LEU A 109 -3.96 2.22 -12.28
C LEU A 109 -4.63 3.46 -11.68
N SER A 110 -3.94 4.18 -10.80
CA SER A 110 -4.46 5.42 -10.21
C SER A 110 -4.40 6.62 -11.15
N LYS A 111 -3.78 6.48 -12.34
CA LYS A 111 -3.44 7.58 -13.25
C LYS A 111 -2.70 8.71 -12.56
N THR A 112 -1.75 8.37 -11.68
CA THR A 112 -0.96 9.36 -10.96
C THR A 112 0.52 9.25 -11.28
N VAL A 113 1.17 10.40 -11.36
CA VAL A 113 2.61 10.55 -11.59
C VAL A 113 3.24 11.28 -10.42
N VAL A 114 4.54 11.03 -10.21
CA VAL A 114 5.33 11.81 -9.24
C VAL A 114 6.15 12.84 -10.01
N ILE A 115 5.95 14.11 -9.69
CA ILE A 115 6.70 15.22 -10.28
C ILE A 115 7.54 15.92 -9.22
N LYS A 116 8.58 16.62 -9.68
CA LYS A 116 9.39 17.50 -8.85
C LYS A 116 8.76 18.90 -8.81
N GLU A 117 8.58 19.43 -7.61
CA GLU A 117 8.24 20.85 -7.36
C GLU A 117 9.45 21.77 -7.49
#